data_AF-A0A399Z9G1-F1
#
_entry.id   AF-A0A399Z9G1-F1
#
_cell.length_a   1.000
_cell.length_b   1.000
_cell.length_c   1.000
_cell.angle_alpha   90.00
_cell.angle_beta   90.00
_cell.angle_gamma   90.00
#
_symmetry.space_group_name_H-M   'P 1'
#
loop_
_entity.id
_entity.type
_entity.pdbx_description
1 polymer ?
#
loop_
_entity_poly.entity_id
_entity_poly.type
_entity_poly.pdbx_seq_one_letter_code
_entity_poly.pdbx_strand_id
1 'polypeptide(L)'
;MIPLLILGFVLVGVGLYHGRGPGSMTLPTRAVVAASPLPSSAISVVDVAGDGVGVVSGPATPWAVAGGPGEPTAVPTPEPAMTTPPALALALLGPPGESVFQAGDVVTFYWSSPELSGGGRQFVVYLLNGDERLALGVVDKENLGLGYQLQAVLGQSVGQAGNYGWVVVLEDNSTGAIIGQSEIRSITILEDN
;
A
#
# COMPACT_ATOMS: atom_id res chain seq x y z
N MET A 1 -42.96 -15.02 -31.04
CA MET A 1 -42.83 -15.25 -29.58
C MET A 1 -41.38 -14.95 -29.21
N ILE A 2 -41.17 -13.91 -28.42
CA ILE A 2 -39.85 -13.40 -27.97
C ILE A 2 -39.82 -13.59 -26.45
N PRO A 3 -38.78 -14.19 -25.86
CA PRO A 3 -38.50 -13.98 -24.45
C PRO A 3 -37.46 -12.88 -24.29
N LEU A 4 -37.93 -11.83 -23.63
CA LEU A 4 -37.19 -10.78 -22.95
C LEU A 4 -36.73 -11.35 -21.59
N LEU A 5 -35.45 -11.27 -21.24
CA LEU A 5 -35.04 -11.28 -19.84
C LEU A 5 -33.81 -10.40 -19.63
N ILE A 6 -34.06 -9.34 -18.88
CA ILE A 6 -33.16 -8.29 -18.43
C ILE A 6 -32.34 -8.82 -17.26
N LEU A 7 -31.01 -8.64 -17.25
CA LEU A 7 -30.26 -8.57 -16.00
C LEU A 7 -29.06 -7.62 -16.10
N GLY A 8 -29.27 -6.43 -15.55
CA GLY A 8 -28.35 -5.66 -14.71
C GLY A 8 -26.89 -5.52 -15.15
N PHE A 9 -26.62 -4.45 -15.88
CA PHE A 9 -25.30 -3.81 -15.92
C PHE A 9 -24.93 -3.29 -14.52
N VAL A 10 -23.76 -3.64 -14.02
CA VAL A 10 -23.08 -2.89 -12.94
C VAL A 10 -21.77 -2.34 -13.50
N LEU A 11 -21.81 -1.06 -13.83
CA LEU A 11 -20.66 -0.19 -14.09
C LEU A 11 -20.07 0.26 -12.74
N VAL A 12 -18.82 -0.08 -12.47
CA VAL A 12 -17.99 0.54 -11.43
C VAL A 12 -16.58 0.60 -12.02
N GLY A 13 -15.85 1.69 -12.17
CA GLY A 13 -16.06 3.10 -11.87
C GLY A 13 -14.70 3.75 -12.14
N VAL A 14 -14.50 4.32 -13.34
CA VAL A 14 -13.26 5.04 -13.69
C VAL A 14 -13.36 6.43 -13.05
N GLY A 15 -12.60 6.66 -11.99
CA GLY A 15 -12.49 7.95 -11.31
C GLY A 15 -11.65 8.95 -12.11
N LEU A 16 -12.26 9.64 -13.07
CA LEU A 16 -11.72 10.87 -13.67
C LEU A 16 -12.21 12.07 -12.86
N TYR A 17 -11.32 12.62 -12.02
CA TYR A 17 -11.52 13.89 -11.31
C TYR A 17 -11.43 15.06 -12.29
N HIS A 18 -12.55 15.72 -12.61
CA HIS A 18 -12.59 17.09 -13.13
C HIS A 18 -13.91 17.75 -12.70
N GLY A 19 -13.83 18.91 -12.04
CA GLY A 19 -15.03 19.71 -11.74
C GLY A 19 -14.75 20.97 -10.93
N ARG A 20 -14.64 22.11 -11.62
CA ARG A 20 -14.48 23.47 -11.09
C ARG A 20 -15.80 24.26 -11.26
N GLY A 21 -16.53 24.48 -10.15
CA GLY A 21 -17.53 25.54 -9.80
C GLY A 21 -18.63 25.98 -10.82
N PRO A 22 -19.49 27.00 -10.53
CA PRO A 22 -19.87 27.68 -9.26
C PRO A 22 -21.42 27.78 -9.03
N GLY A 23 -21.90 28.24 -7.86
CA GLY A 23 -23.33 28.63 -7.72
C GLY A 23 -23.98 28.74 -6.32
N SER A 24 -23.65 29.80 -5.57
CA SER A 24 -24.42 30.65 -4.64
C SER A 24 -25.54 30.17 -3.68
N MET A 25 -25.33 30.62 -2.41
CA MET A 25 -26.22 31.26 -1.42
C MET A 25 -27.33 30.47 -0.70
N THR A 26 -27.20 30.37 0.63
CA THR A 26 -28.04 31.12 1.61
C THR A 26 -27.38 31.10 3.01
N LEU A 27 -27.18 32.29 3.60
CA LEU A 27 -26.79 32.49 5.01
C LEU A 27 -28.03 32.38 5.93
N PRO A 28 -27.83 32.04 7.22
CA PRO A 28 -28.12 33.07 8.21
C PRO A 28 -27.02 33.27 9.28
N THR A 29 -26.84 34.54 9.60
CA THR A 29 -26.04 35.14 10.66
C THR A 29 -26.28 34.53 12.05
N ARG A 30 -25.20 34.23 12.77
CA ARG A 30 -25.15 34.46 14.23
C ARG A 30 -23.73 34.83 14.66
N ALA A 31 -23.60 36.06 15.12
CA ALA A 31 -22.40 36.59 15.75
C ALA A 31 -22.25 36.01 17.16
N VAL A 32 -21.05 35.55 17.51
CA VAL A 32 -20.46 35.68 18.84
C VAL A 32 -19.00 36.06 18.66
N VAL A 33 -18.69 37.28 19.09
CA VAL A 33 -17.34 37.76 19.37
C VAL A 33 -16.84 37.05 20.62
N ALA A 34 -15.69 36.40 20.53
CA ALA A 34 -14.73 36.32 21.63
C ALA A 34 -13.37 35.93 21.05
N ALA A 35 -12.53 36.93 20.79
CA ALA A 35 -11.09 36.72 20.73
C ALA A 35 -10.62 36.36 22.15
N SER A 36 -9.90 35.26 22.29
CA SER A 36 -9.08 35.02 23.47
C SER A 36 -7.79 34.31 23.03
N PRO A 37 -6.64 35.00 23.10
CA PRO A 37 -5.34 34.38 22.89
C PRO A 37 -5.00 33.50 24.10
N LEU A 38 -4.52 32.28 23.85
CA LEU A 38 -3.84 31.49 24.87
C LEU A 38 -2.42 32.06 25.07
N PRO A 39 -2.03 32.43 26.30
CA PRO A 39 -0.67 32.81 26.62
C PRO A 39 0.21 31.60 26.99
N SER A 40 1.49 31.74 26.68
CA SER A 40 2.68 31.24 27.40
C SER A 40 2.84 29.75 27.72
N SER A 41 3.94 29.21 27.18
CA SER A 41 4.98 28.62 28.04
C SER A 41 6.34 29.10 27.56
N ALA A 42 6.66 30.36 27.89
CA ALA A 42 8.04 30.80 27.99
C ALA A 42 8.56 30.30 29.34
N ILE A 43 9.63 29.51 29.31
CA ILE A 43 10.35 29.13 30.52
C ILE A 43 11.09 30.38 31.01
N SER A 44 10.58 31.00 32.07
CA SER A 44 11.35 31.96 32.88
C SER A 44 12.17 31.15 33.88
N VAL A 45 13.47 31.00 33.62
CA VAL A 45 14.43 30.70 34.69
C VAL A 45 14.69 32.02 35.41
N VAL A 46 14.33 32.03 36.69
CA VAL A 46 14.58 33.11 37.63
C VAL A 46 16.09 33.32 37.81
N ASP A 47 16.46 34.57 37.59
CA ASP A 47 17.72 35.21 37.95
C ASP A 47 17.90 35.17 39.49
N VAL A 48 18.98 34.54 39.96
CA VAL A 48 19.57 34.86 41.27
C VAL A 48 20.68 35.86 40.97
N ALA A 49 20.40 37.11 41.31
CA ALA A 49 21.30 38.22 41.14
C ALA A 49 22.45 38.17 42.15
N GLY A 50 23.67 38.27 41.62
CA GLY A 50 24.70 39.16 42.15
C GLY A 50 25.79 38.53 43.01
N ASP A 51 26.91 38.17 42.37
CA ASP A 51 28.15 38.90 42.62
C ASP A 51 29.16 38.75 41.46
N GLY A 52 29.46 39.88 40.82
CA GLY A 52 30.77 40.23 40.27
C GLY A 52 31.48 39.35 39.22
N VAL A 53 31.39 39.78 37.96
CA VAL A 53 32.45 39.78 36.91
C VAL A 53 33.33 38.54 36.71
N GLY A 54 32.95 37.73 35.71
CA GLY A 54 33.85 36.80 35.00
C GLY A 54 33.57 36.83 33.50
N VAL A 55 34.42 37.53 32.76
CA VAL A 55 34.39 37.67 31.29
C VAL A 55 34.81 36.34 30.65
N VAL A 56 33.96 35.72 29.82
CA VAL A 56 34.44 34.85 28.73
C VAL A 56 33.77 35.29 27.44
N SER A 57 34.47 36.21 26.78
CA SER A 57 34.32 36.57 25.38
C SER A 57 34.70 35.37 24.49
N GLY A 58 33.96 35.14 23.40
CA GLY A 58 34.56 34.57 22.19
C GLY A 58 35.65 35.52 21.68
N PRO A 59 36.73 35.03 21.05
CA PRO A 59 36.62 34.76 19.61
C PRO A 59 37.52 33.62 19.07
N ALA A 60 37.19 33.22 17.84
CA ALA A 60 38.04 32.77 16.72
C ALA A 60 39.24 31.79 16.92
N THR A 61 39.13 30.69 16.15
CA THR A 61 40.12 29.74 15.60
C THR A 61 41.61 29.85 15.97
N PRO A 62 42.24 28.70 16.28
CA PRO A 62 43.49 28.36 15.57
C PRO A 62 43.63 26.87 15.17
N TRP A 63 43.96 26.68 13.89
CA TRP A 63 44.88 25.65 13.35
C TRP A 63 44.59 24.16 13.54
N ALA A 64 44.17 23.55 12.44
CA ALA A 64 44.31 22.12 12.16
C ALA A 64 45.79 21.69 12.27
N VAL A 65 46.05 20.64 13.06
CA VAL A 65 47.26 19.83 12.92
C VAL A 65 47.05 18.90 11.72
N ALA A 66 47.96 19.01 10.74
CA ALA A 66 48.13 18.02 9.69
C ALA A 66 48.94 16.83 10.24
N GLY A 67 48.41 15.61 10.10
CA GLY A 67 49.20 14.39 10.24
C GLY A 67 48.49 13.24 10.95
N GLY A 68 48.02 12.26 10.17
CA GLY A 68 47.61 10.95 10.68
C GLY A 68 46.91 10.11 9.61
N PRO A 69 47.50 8.98 9.14
CA PRO A 69 46.87 8.12 8.15
C PRO A 69 45.79 7.28 8.84
N GLY A 70 44.55 7.72 8.70
CA GLY A 70 43.37 7.00 9.16
C GLY A 70 42.25 7.31 8.20
N GLU A 71 42.34 6.75 6.99
CA GLU A 71 41.23 6.74 6.05
C GLU A 71 40.01 6.18 6.80
N PRO A 72 38.90 6.94 6.93
CA PRO A 72 37.71 6.41 7.55
C PRO A 72 37.23 5.26 6.67
N THR A 73 37.51 4.02 7.12
CA THR A 73 36.92 2.82 6.56
C THR A 73 35.42 3.00 6.70
N ALA A 74 34.75 3.31 5.60
CA ALA A 74 33.30 3.34 5.54
C ALA A 74 32.81 1.96 5.97
N VAL A 75 32.21 1.88 7.14
CA VAL A 75 31.48 0.70 7.56
C VAL A 75 30.35 0.54 6.55
N PRO A 76 30.28 -0.56 5.78
CA PRO A 76 29.15 -0.77 4.88
C PRO A 76 27.89 -0.83 5.74
N THR A 77 27.01 0.14 5.56
CA THR A 77 25.63 0.06 6.04
C THR A 77 25.05 -1.27 5.52
N PRO A 78 24.56 -2.17 6.38
CA PRO A 78 23.95 -3.41 5.92
C PRO A 78 22.78 -3.07 5.01
N GLU A 79 22.86 -3.53 3.77
CA GLU A 79 21.74 -3.52 2.83
C GLU A 79 20.56 -4.25 3.48
N PRO A 80 19.35 -3.67 3.52
CA PRO A 80 18.20 -4.33 4.11
C PRO A 80 17.94 -5.62 3.34
N ALA A 81 18.11 -6.76 4.02
CA ALA A 81 17.78 -8.06 3.46
C ALA A 81 16.31 -8.03 3.00
N MET A 82 16.09 -8.30 1.72
CA MET A 82 14.75 -8.55 1.16
C MET A 82 14.17 -9.76 1.88
N THR A 83 13.43 -9.50 2.95
CA THR A 83 12.84 -10.54 3.79
C THR A 83 11.74 -11.19 2.98
N THR A 84 11.93 -12.44 2.58
CA THR A 84 10.88 -13.24 1.94
C THR A 84 9.63 -13.17 2.82
N PRO A 85 8.47 -12.76 2.29
CA PRO A 85 7.26 -12.67 3.10
C PRO A 85 6.94 -14.02 3.73
N PRO A 86 6.45 -14.03 4.98
CA PRO A 86 6.15 -15.28 5.66
C PRO A 86 5.08 -16.06 4.89
N ALA A 87 5.26 -17.38 4.82
CA ALA A 87 4.27 -18.27 4.22
C ALA A 87 3.04 -18.33 5.13
N LEU A 88 1.86 -18.02 4.59
CA LEU A 88 0.59 -18.26 5.28
C LEU A 88 0.01 -19.61 4.87
N ALA A 89 -0.73 -20.22 5.78
CA ALA A 89 -1.53 -21.41 5.53
C ALA A 89 -2.80 -21.10 4.70
N LEU A 90 -2.61 -20.53 3.50
CA LEU A 90 -3.67 -20.39 2.49
C LEU A 90 -3.73 -21.67 1.66
N ALA A 91 -4.91 -22.27 1.57
CA ALA A 91 -5.15 -23.38 0.66
C ALA A 91 -5.70 -22.85 -0.66
N LEU A 92 -4.85 -22.86 -1.69
CA LEU A 92 -5.24 -22.51 -3.05
C LEU A 92 -6.08 -23.64 -3.64
N LEU A 93 -7.32 -23.30 -4.00
CA LEU A 93 -8.26 -24.25 -4.55
C LEU A 93 -8.21 -24.18 -6.08
N GLY A 94 -8.03 -22.98 -6.65
CA GLY A 94 -7.57 -22.84 -8.03
C GLY A 94 -7.49 -21.40 -8.56
N PRO A 95 -7.16 -21.26 -9.85
CA PRO A 95 -6.95 -22.33 -10.83
C PRO A 95 -5.77 -23.27 -10.48
N PRO A 96 -5.79 -24.55 -10.89
CA PRO A 96 -4.64 -25.44 -10.71
C PRO A 96 -3.36 -24.85 -11.33
N GLY A 97 -2.19 -25.26 -10.84
CA GLY A 97 -0.93 -24.96 -11.52
C GLY A 97 -0.93 -25.51 -12.94
N GLU A 98 -0.16 -24.88 -13.83
CA GLU A 98 -0.06 -25.20 -15.26
C GLU A 98 -1.39 -25.06 -16.04
N SER A 99 -2.36 -24.30 -15.52
CA SER A 99 -3.59 -24.00 -16.25
C SER A 99 -3.33 -23.06 -17.43
N VAL A 100 -4.07 -23.23 -18.52
CA VAL A 100 -3.93 -22.43 -19.75
C VAL A 100 -5.22 -21.64 -20.00
N PHE A 101 -5.07 -20.35 -20.30
CA PHE A 101 -6.17 -19.41 -20.55
C PHE A 101 -5.91 -18.57 -21.80
N GLN A 102 -6.96 -18.09 -22.44
CA GLN A 102 -6.89 -17.03 -23.44
C GLN A 102 -6.83 -15.65 -22.75
N ALA A 103 -6.28 -14.66 -23.44
CA ALA A 103 -6.24 -13.28 -22.93
C ALA A 103 -7.64 -12.74 -22.59
N GLY A 104 -8.68 -13.09 -23.37
CA GLY A 104 -10.06 -12.69 -23.12
C GLY A 104 -10.78 -13.46 -22.01
N ASP A 105 -10.17 -14.51 -21.43
CA ASP A 105 -10.86 -15.37 -20.46
C ASP A 105 -11.08 -14.67 -19.11
N VAL A 106 -12.30 -14.84 -18.57
CA VAL A 106 -12.62 -14.49 -17.19
C VAL A 106 -12.20 -15.65 -16.29
N VAL A 107 -11.13 -15.46 -15.52
CA VAL A 107 -10.60 -16.49 -14.62
C VAL A 107 -11.08 -16.23 -13.21
N THR A 108 -11.57 -17.28 -12.55
CA THR A 108 -11.91 -17.24 -11.13
C THR A 108 -10.78 -17.85 -10.32
N PHE A 109 -10.15 -17.03 -9.49
CA PHE A 109 -9.18 -17.43 -8.47
C PHE A 109 -9.95 -17.73 -7.20
N TYR A 110 -9.74 -18.90 -6.60
CA TYR A 110 -10.48 -19.36 -5.43
C TYR A 110 -9.53 -20.00 -4.42
N TRP A 111 -9.67 -19.63 -3.15
CA TRP A 111 -8.82 -20.09 -2.05
C TRP A 111 -9.59 -20.15 -0.74
N SER A 112 -9.04 -20.86 0.22
CA SER A 112 -9.51 -20.84 1.60
C SER A 112 -8.37 -20.43 2.53
N SER A 113 -8.73 -19.72 3.59
CA SER A 113 -7.79 -19.19 4.57
C SER A 113 -8.42 -19.29 5.96
N PRO A 114 -7.65 -19.72 6.99
CA PRO A 114 -8.08 -19.59 8.37
C PRO A 114 -8.06 -18.12 8.83
N GLU A 115 -7.23 -17.29 8.22
CA GLU A 115 -7.20 -15.84 8.46
C GLU A 115 -8.39 -15.17 7.78
N LEU A 116 -9.05 -14.29 8.51
CA LEU A 116 -10.15 -13.46 8.02
C LEU A 116 -9.59 -12.21 7.34
N SER A 117 -10.02 -11.94 6.11
CA SER A 117 -10.04 -10.56 5.58
C SER A 117 -11.04 -9.74 6.37
N GLY A 118 -10.69 -8.52 6.74
CA GLY A 118 -11.45 -7.70 7.68
C GLY A 118 -10.54 -7.06 8.73
N GLY A 119 -11.03 -6.05 9.44
CA GLY A 119 -10.26 -5.38 10.50
C GLY A 119 -8.99 -4.67 10.01
N GLY A 120 -8.99 -4.15 8.79
CA GLY A 120 -7.83 -3.47 8.18
C GLY A 120 -6.91 -4.37 7.37
N ARG A 121 -7.31 -5.61 7.09
CA ARG A 121 -6.56 -6.55 6.23
C ARG A 121 -7.35 -6.92 4.98
N GLN A 122 -6.63 -7.18 3.89
CA GLN A 122 -7.19 -7.55 2.60
C GLN A 122 -6.37 -8.64 1.92
N PHE A 123 -7.02 -9.51 1.15
CA PHE A 123 -6.32 -10.37 0.20
C PHE A 123 -6.14 -9.64 -1.13
N VAL A 124 -4.98 -9.82 -1.74
CA VAL A 124 -4.68 -9.33 -3.07
C VAL A 124 -4.18 -10.51 -3.91
N VAL A 125 -4.73 -10.67 -5.10
CA VAL A 125 -4.23 -11.67 -6.05
C VAL A 125 -3.27 -10.98 -6.99
N TYR A 126 -2.06 -11.51 -7.08
CA TYR A 126 -1.01 -11.02 -7.98
C TYR A 126 -0.74 -12.01 -9.09
N LEU A 127 -0.49 -11.50 -10.29
CA LEU A 127 0.28 -12.19 -11.31
C LEU A 127 1.75 -11.81 -11.18
N LEU A 128 2.61 -12.79 -11.42
CA LEU A 128 4.06 -12.70 -11.33
C LEU A 128 4.63 -12.91 -12.73
N ASN A 129 5.39 -11.92 -13.20
CA ASN A 129 6.15 -11.99 -14.45
C ASN A 129 7.62 -11.71 -14.13
N GLY A 130 8.40 -12.77 -13.87
CA GLY A 130 9.72 -12.62 -13.28
C GLY A 130 9.63 -11.95 -11.91
N ASP A 131 10.26 -10.78 -11.77
CA ASP A 131 10.26 -9.98 -10.53
C ASP A 131 9.08 -9.00 -10.43
N GLU A 132 8.33 -8.83 -11.52
CA GLU A 132 7.19 -7.90 -11.55
C GLU A 132 5.95 -8.54 -10.92
N ARG A 133 5.24 -7.75 -10.09
CA ARG A 133 3.97 -8.12 -9.48
C ARG A 133 2.86 -7.22 -9.99
N LEU A 134 1.85 -7.83 -10.60
CA LEU A 134 0.69 -7.14 -11.11
C LEU A 134 -0.55 -7.53 -10.30
N ALA A 135 -1.17 -6.56 -9.63
CA ALA A 135 -2.40 -6.80 -8.88
C ALA A 135 -3.57 -7.02 -9.83
N LEU A 136 -4.24 -8.18 -9.71
CA LEU A 136 -5.48 -8.48 -10.43
C LEU A 136 -6.71 -7.93 -9.73
N GLY A 137 -6.64 -7.79 -8.41
CA GLY A 137 -7.76 -7.30 -7.61
C GLY A 137 -7.60 -7.61 -6.13
N VAL A 138 -8.53 -7.05 -5.35
CA VAL A 138 -8.52 -7.05 -3.89
C VAL A 138 -9.81 -7.66 -3.35
N VAL A 139 -9.70 -8.41 -2.26
CA VAL A 139 -10.81 -8.98 -1.50
C VAL A 139 -10.66 -8.60 -0.02
N ASP A 140 -11.51 -7.70 0.44
CA ASP A 140 -11.48 -7.09 1.79
C ASP A 140 -12.67 -7.52 2.68
N LYS A 141 -13.52 -8.43 2.17
CA LYS A 141 -14.72 -8.90 2.86
C LYS A 141 -14.44 -10.15 3.69
N GLU A 142 -15.08 -10.25 4.86
CA GLU A 142 -15.03 -11.46 5.68
C GLU A 142 -15.59 -12.69 4.94
N ASN A 143 -14.95 -13.84 5.14
CA ASN A 143 -15.41 -15.10 4.58
C ASN A 143 -16.49 -15.70 5.48
N LEU A 144 -17.70 -15.82 4.94
CA LEU A 144 -18.87 -16.39 5.63
C LEU A 144 -18.96 -17.92 5.53
N GLY A 145 -17.86 -18.59 5.20
CA GLY A 145 -17.71 -20.06 5.30
C GLY A 145 -17.56 -20.81 3.98
N LEU A 146 -17.47 -20.14 2.83
CA LEU A 146 -17.35 -20.79 1.51
C LEU A 146 -15.97 -20.62 0.86
N GLY A 147 -15.08 -19.83 1.48
CA GLY A 147 -13.80 -19.44 0.89
C GLY A 147 -13.87 -18.06 0.25
N TYR A 148 -12.76 -17.68 -0.34
CA TYR A 148 -12.57 -16.42 -1.03
C TYR A 148 -12.49 -16.66 -2.53
N GLN A 149 -12.97 -15.68 -3.29
CA GLN A 149 -12.88 -15.71 -4.74
C GLN A 149 -12.61 -14.31 -5.31
N LEU A 150 -11.86 -14.28 -6.40
CA LEU A 150 -11.64 -13.10 -7.23
C LEU A 150 -11.83 -13.48 -8.70
N GLN A 151 -12.60 -12.70 -9.44
CA GLN A 151 -12.71 -12.84 -10.89
C GLN A 151 -11.91 -11.73 -11.58
N ALA A 152 -11.11 -12.10 -12.58
CA ALA A 152 -10.31 -11.15 -13.36
C ALA A 152 -10.24 -11.58 -14.83
N VAL A 153 -10.14 -10.59 -15.72
CA VAL A 153 -9.87 -10.80 -17.15
C VAL A 153 -8.37 -10.66 -17.36
N LEU A 154 -7.68 -11.76 -17.67
CA LEU A 154 -6.22 -11.79 -17.60
C LEU A 154 -5.56 -10.86 -18.63
N GLY A 155 -6.03 -10.87 -19.87
CA GLY A 155 -5.46 -10.10 -20.97
C GLY A 155 -5.53 -8.58 -20.78
N GLN A 156 -6.57 -8.07 -20.11
CA GLN A 156 -6.65 -6.65 -19.76
C GLN A 156 -5.65 -6.27 -18.66
N SER A 157 -5.27 -7.22 -17.81
CA SER A 157 -4.31 -6.99 -16.74
C SER A 157 -2.88 -7.07 -17.27
N VAL A 158 -2.49 -8.17 -17.92
CA VAL A 158 -1.08 -8.40 -18.29
C VAL A 158 -0.65 -7.73 -19.59
N GLY A 159 -1.58 -7.44 -20.50
CA GLY A 159 -1.29 -6.82 -21.80
C GLY A 159 -0.49 -7.68 -22.79
N GLN A 160 0.03 -8.85 -22.38
CA GLN A 160 0.81 -9.75 -23.24
C GLN A 160 0.60 -11.23 -22.88
N ALA A 161 0.66 -12.11 -23.88
CA ALA A 161 0.68 -13.56 -23.69
C ALA A 161 2.00 -14.04 -23.08
N GLY A 162 1.99 -15.18 -22.38
CA GLY A 162 3.19 -15.72 -21.75
C GLY A 162 2.91 -16.67 -20.58
N ASN A 163 3.99 -17.06 -19.90
CA ASN A 163 3.91 -17.85 -18.67
C ASN A 163 4.00 -16.93 -17.46
N TYR A 164 3.09 -17.13 -16.51
CA TYR A 164 2.97 -16.31 -15.32
C TYR A 164 2.90 -17.19 -14.08
N GLY A 165 3.39 -16.68 -12.96
CA GLY A 165 2.98 -17.17 -11.64
C GLY A 165 1.73 -16.42 -11.17
N TRP A 166 0.95 -17.02 -10.30
CA TRP A 166 -0.06 -16.31 -9.52
C TRP A 166 0.08 -16.68 -8.05
N VAL A 167 -0.24 -15.71 -7.20
CA VAL A 167 -0.13 -15.83 -5.74
C VAL A 167 -1.20 -14.98 -5.07
N VAL A 168 -1.76 -15.49 -3.99
CA VAL A 168 -2.61 -14.73 -3.07
C VAL A 168 -1.75 -14.22 -1.92
N VAL A 169 -1.86 -12.93 -1.64
CA VAL A 169 -1.12 -12.22 -0.59
C VAL A 169 -2.12 -11.61 0.40
N LEU A 170 -1.87 -11.76 1.70
CA LEU A 170 -2.57 -11.02 2.74
C LEU A 170 -1.79 -9.74 3.05
N GLU A 171 -2.46 -8.61 2.96
CA GLU A 171 -1.87 -7.29 3.16
C GLU A 171 -2.59 -6.49 4.23
N ASP A 172 -1.84 -5.63 4.90
CA ASP A 172 -2.40 -4.54 5.68
C ASP A 172 -2.94 -3.45 4.73
N ASN A 173 -4.23 -3.13 4.84
CA ASN A 173 -4.91 -2.20 3.94
C ASN A 173 -4.37 -0.76 4.08
N SER A 174 -3.85 -0.39 5.26
CA SER A 174 -3.40 0.98 5.52
C SER A 174 -1.97 1.24 5.04
N THR A 175 -1.11 0.22 5.08
CA THR A 175 0.32 0.34 4.78
C THR A 175 0.74 -0.39 3.51
N GLY A 176 -0.10 -1.29 2.98
CA GLY A 176 0.28 -2.23 1.92
C GLY A 176 1.33 -3.25 2.37
N ALA A 177 1.59 -3.36 3.67
CA ALA A 177 2.58 -4.28 4.19
C ALA A 177 2.11 -5.72 3.97
N ILE A 178 2.99 -6.55 3.39
CA ILE A 178 2.71 -7.96 3.20
C ILE A 178 2.77 -8.66 4.55
N ILE A 179 1.61 -9.15 5.00
CA ILE A 179 1.46 -9.95 6.22
C ILE A 179 1.83 -11.40 5.91
N GLY A 180 1.61 -11.84 4.68
CA GLY A 180 2.29 -12.97 4.08
C GLY A 180 1.55 -13.51 2.85
N GLN A 181 1.96 -14.68 2.37
CA GLN A 181 1.59 -15.15 1.04
C GLN A 181 1.35 -16.65 0.95
N SER A 182 0.59 -17.06 -0.05
CA SER A 182 0.41 -18.46 -0.46
C SER A 182 1.60 -19.00 -1.26
N GLU A 183 1.53 -20.28 -1.63
CA GLU A 183 2.40 -20.85 -2.67
C GLU A 183 2.19 -20.15 -4.03
N ILE A 184 3.20 -20.20 -4.89
CA ILE A 184 3.09 -19.68 -6.26
C ILE A 184 2.62 -20.81 -7.16
N ARG A 185 1.62 -20.54 -8.01
CA ARG A 185 1.15 -21.48 -9.04
C ARG A 185 1.35 -20.89 -10.43
N SER A 186 1.84 -21.70 -11.34
CA SER A 186 2.04 -21.34 -12.75
C SER A 186 0.71 -21.33 -13.52
N ILE A 187 0.59 -20.43 -14.49
CA ILE A 187 -0.44 -20.44 -15.53
C ILE A 187 0.17 -19.95 -16.85
N THR A 188 -0.46 -20.29 -17.96
CA THR A 188 -0.11 -19.80 -19.29
C THR A 188 -1.26 -18.98 -19.86
N ILE A 189 -0.96 -17.80 -20.38
CA ILE A 189 -1.90 -16.93 -21.08
C ILE A 189 -1.54 -16.93 -22.57
N LEU A 190 -2.50 -17.25 -23.42
CA LEU A 190 -2.40 -17.22 -24.88
C LEU A 190 -3.00 -15.93 -25.44
N GLU A 191 -2.60 -15.54 -26.66
CA GLU A 191 -3.22 -14.40 -27.37
C GLU A 191 -4.67 -14.73 -27.75
N ASP A 192 -5.55 -13.72 -27.76
CA ASP A 192 -6.90 -13.88 -28.30
C ASP A 192 -6.82 -14.20 -29.81
N ASN A 193 -7.59 -15.20 -30.24
CA ASN A 193 -7.71 -15.61 -31.65
C ASN A 193 -8.93 -14.96 -32.32
#